data_AF-A0A9P0BXU9-F1
#
_entry.id   AF-A0A9P0BXU9-F1
#
_cell.length_a   1.000
_cell.length_b   1.000
_cell.length_c   1.000
_cell.angle_alpha   90.00
_cell.angle_beta   90.00
_cell.angle_gamma   90.00
#
_symmetry.space_group_name_H-M   'P 1'
#
loop_
_entity.id
_entity.type
_entity.pdbx_description
1 polymer ?
#
loop_
_entity_poly.entity_id
_entity_poly.type
_entity_poly.pdbx_seq_one_letter_code
_entity_poly.pdbx_strand_id
1 'polypeptide(L)'
;MHVNYIFGITITHNYFEVGHSQSEGDAMHALIERRKKNQIIFVPEQWITLIRCAKTTGSPYGVTELDQNLILDYKCLIKKKLNWDWNSSGKKMTWTKIQHIKIEKENPDLIYFQYDFLNDQHLSINLAIKPTSRITRTKRAQEAVQCELNEGQSIPLLYNEVLPISTAKYKDLVSLCQCKAIPDIYHFI
;
A
#
# COMPACT_ATOMS: atom_id res chain seq x y z
N MET A 1 3.08 13.32 4.57
CA MET A 1 1.87 13.95 4.03
C MET A 1 2.27 15.21 3.27
N HIS A 2 2.94 14.99 2.14
CA HIS A 2 3.50 16.03 1.26
C HIS A 2 3.18 15.68 -0.19
N VAL A 3 3.09 14.38 -0.50
CA VAL A 3 2.55 13.80 -1.74
C VAL A 3 1.26 14.49 -2.19
N ASN A 4 0.25 14.62 -1.32
CA ASN A 4 -1.04 15.22 -1.66
C ASN A 4 -0.92 16.69 -2.14
N TYR A 5 -0.09 17.48 -1.45
CA TYR A 5 0.26 18.84 -1.82
C TYR A 5 1.07 18.89 -3.13
N ILE A 6 2.14 18.08 -3.22
CA ILE A 6 3.03 18.01 -4.39
C ILE A 6 2.26 17.66 -5.68
N PHE A 7 1.29 16.75 -5.59
CA PHE A 7 0.48 16.33 -6.74
C PHE A 7 -0.86 17.07 -6.87
N GLY A 8 -1.18 17.99 -5.94
CA GLY A 8 -2.42 18.77 -5.96
C GLY A 8 -3.70 17.93 -5.92
N ILE A 9 -3.66 16.74 -5.32
CA ILE A 9 -4.80 15.80 -5.24
C ILE A 9 -5.51 15.93 -3.90
N THR A 10 -6.75 15.47 -3.78
CA THR A 10 -7.43 15.26 -2.49
C THR A 10 -7.62 13.76 -2.33
N ILE A 11 -7.25 13.21 -1.17
CA ILE A 11 -7.33 11.77 -0.92
C ILE A 11 -8.41 11.52 0.13
N THR A 12 -9.35 10.64 -0.19
CA THR A 12 -10.39 10.17 0.72
C THR A 12 -10.32 8.65 0.83
N HIS A 13 -10.23 8.14 2.05
CA HIS A 13 -10.29 6.72 2.35
C HIS A 13 -11.53 6.43 3.21
N ASN A 14 -12.31 5.45 2.76
CA ASN A 14 -13.47 4.94 3.46
C ASN A 14 -13.17 3.54 3.96
N TYR A 15 -13.47 3.29 5.22
CA TYR A 15 -13.28 2.02 5.91
C TYR A 15 -14.64 1.51 6.38
N PHE A 16 -14.82 0.19 6.29
CA PHE A 16 -16.02 -0.47 6.81
C PHE A 16 -15.93 -0.65 8.31
N GLU A 17 -17.09 -0.71 8.96
CA GLU A 17 -17.18 -1.15 10.35
C GLU A 17 -16.73 -2.60 10.50
N VAL A 18 -16.08 -2.89 11.63
CA VAL A 18 -15.64 -4.24 11.99
C VAL A 18 -16.87 -5.14 12.13
N GLY A 19 -16.98 -6.17 11.27
CA GLY A 19 -18.09 -7.13 11.29
C GLY A 19 -18.80 -7.32 9.95
N HIS A 20 -18.52 -6.49 8.94
CA HIS A 20 -19.01 -6.66 7.58
C HIS A 20 -17.91 -7.27 6.69
N SER A 21 -18.05 -8.55 6.35
CA SER A 21 -17.00 -9.40 5.77
C SER A 21 -17.16 -9.72 4.28
N GLN A 22 -17.87 -8.86 3.54
CA GLN A 22 -18.06 -9.04 2.10
C GLN A 22 -17.56 -7.78 1.39
N SER A 23 -16.24 -7.59 1.35
CA SER A 23 -15.65 -6.55 0.51
C SER A 23 -15.62 -7.01 -0.95
N GLU A 24 -15.64 -6.06 -1.89
CA GLU A 24 -15.50 -6.37 -3.32
C GLU A 24 -14.18 -7.11 -3.61
N GLY A 25 -13.11 -6.77 -2.88
CA GLY A 25 -11.83 -7.47 -2.95
C GLY A 25 -11.96 -8.94 -2.58
N ASP A 26 -12.65 -9.26 -1.49
CA ASP A 26 -12.87 -10.65 -1.06
C ASP A 26 -13.67 -11.44 -2.10
N ALA A 27 -14.68 -10.82 -2.71
CA ALA A 27 -15.45 -11.43 -3.80
C ALA A 27 -14.57 -11.72 -5.02
N MET A 28 -13.69 -10.79 -5.39
CA MET A 28 -12.72 -10.99 -6.47
C MET A 28 -11.75 -12.13 -6.16
N HIS A 29 -11.17 -12.15 -4.96
CA HIS A 29 -10.26 -13.21 -4.52
C HIS A 29 -10.93 -14.58 -4.54
N ALA A 30 -12.15 -14.69 -4.01
CA ALA A 30 -12.92 -15.94 -4.01
C ALA A 30 -13.16 -16.47 -5.43
N LEU A 31 -13.43 -15.60 -6.41
CA LEU A 31 -13.61 -15.99 -7.80
C LEU A 31 -12.30 -16.46 -8.45
N ILE A 32 -11.19 -15.77 -8.20
CA ILE A 32 -9.86 -16.15 -8.69
C ILE A 32 -9.46 -17.52 -8.13
N GLU A 33 -9.62 -17.74 -6.82
CA GLU A 33 -9.33 -19.02 -6.18
C GLU A 33 -10.17 -20.17 -6.73
N ARG A 34 -11.48 -19.92 -6.92
CA ARG A 34 -12.39 -20.89 -7.54
C ARG A 34 -11.94 -21.23 -8.96
N ARG A 35 -11.51 -20.24 -9.75
CA ARG A 35 -11.01 -20.46 -11.12
C ARG A 35 -9.70 -21.25 -11.14
N LYS A 36 -8.83 -20.98 -10.17
CA LYS A 36 -7.52 -21.61 -10.01
C LYS A 36 -7.61 -23.08 -9.61
N LYS A 37 -8.65 -23.51 -8.89
CA LYS A 37 -8.75 -24.88 -8.34
C LYS A 37 -8.48 -26.00 -9.35
N ASN A 38 -8.85 -25.81 -10.61
CA ASN A 38 -8.70 -26.81 -11.68
C ASN A 38 -7.59 -26.45 -12.69
N GLN A 39 -6.67 -25.55 -12.32
CA GLN A 39 -5.60 -25.08 -13.19
C GLN A 39 -4.25 -25.25 -12.50
N ILE A 40 -3.27 -25.74 -13.27
CA ILE A 40 -1.88 -25.79 -12.85
C ILE A 40 -1.21 -24.51 -13.36
N ILE A 41 -0.45 -23.88 -12.47
CA ILE A 41 0.28 -22.65 -12.76
C ILE A 41 1.76 -22.96 -12.58
N PHE A 42 2.52 -22.78 -13.65
CA PHE A 42 3.96 -23.03 -13.70
C PHE A 42 4.76 -21.74 -13.61
N VAL A 43 4.25 -20.64 -14.19
CA VAL A 43 4.95 -19.34 -14.23
C VAL A 43 4.02 -18.18 -13.82
N PRO A 44 4.57 -17.09 -13.25
CA PRO A 44 3.78 -15.93 -12.82
C PRO A 44 2.87 -15.35 -13.90
N GLU A 45 3.30 -15.35 -15.17
CA GLU A 45 2.58 -14.77 -16.30
C GLU A 45 1.22 -15.44 -16.53
N GLN A 46 1.12 -16.72 -16.19
CA GLN A 46 -0.15 -17.46 -16.29
C GLN A 46 -1.20 -16.95 -15.30
N TRP A 47 -0.79 -16.36 -14.17
CA TRP A 47 -1.73 -15.73 -13.25
C TRP A 47 -2.46 -14.57 -13.89
N ILE A 48 -1.82 -13.81 -14.79
CA ILE A 48 -2.45 -12.67 -15.46
C ILE A 48 -3.68 -13.15 -16.24
N THR A 49 -3.50 -14.21 -17.04
CA THR A 49 -4.57 -14.81 -17.84
C THR A 49 -5.66 -15.41 -16.95
N LEU A 50 -5.26 -16.12 -15.89
CA LEU A 50 -6.20 -16.71 -14.93
C LEU A 50 -7.07 -15.65 -14.26
N ILE A 51 -6.45 -14.56 -13.80
CA ILE A 51 -7.16 -13.45 -13.14
C ILE A 51 -8.09 -12.79 -14.14
N ARG A 52 -7.63 -12.39 -15.35
CA ARG A 52 -8.50 -11.80 -16.38
C ARG A 52 -9.74 -12.64 -16.64
N CYS A 53 -9.59 -13.96 -16.69
CA CYS A 53 -10.65 -14.93 -16.98
C CYS A 53 -11.36 -15.51 -15.73
N ALA A 54 -11.15 -14.94 -14.54
CA ALA A 54 -11.72 -15.48 -13.30
C ALA A 54 -13.24 -15.26 -13.19
N LYS A 55 -13.75 -14.16 -13.76
CA LYS A 55 -15.20 -13.92 -13.82
C LYS A 55 -15.85 -14.81 -14.89
N THR A 56 -16.86 -15.55 -14.46
CA THR A 56 -17.69 -16.37 -15.35
C THR A 56 -18.82 -15.57 -16.01
N THR A 57 -19.23 -14.47 -15.39
CA THR A 57 -20.32 -13.60 -15.84
C THR A 57 -19.90 -12.14 -15.83
N GLY A 58 -20.45 -11.36 -16.77
CA GLY A 58 -20.12 -9.94 -16.94
C GLY A 58 -18.77 -9.70 -17.62
N SER A 59 -18.23 -8.50 -17.43
CA SER A 59 -16.94 -8.12 -18.00
C SER A 59 -15.77 -8.81 -17.28
N PRO A 60 -14.76 -9.30 -18.03
CA PRO A 60 -13.48 -9.76 -17.49
C PRO A 60 -12.81 -8.71 -16.60
N TYR A 61 -11.91 -9.14 -15.71
CA TYR A 61 -11.12 -8.19 -14.93
C TYR A 61 -10.08 -7.50 -15.82
N GLY A 62 -9.96 -6.17 -15.65
CA GLY A 62 -8.81 -5.43 -16.15
C GLY A 62 -7.60 -5.74 -15.27
N VAL A 63 -6.57 -6.36 -15.83
CA VAL A 63 -5.34 -6.68 -15.11
C VAL A 63 -4.20 -5.87 -15.69
N THR A 64 -3.63 -4.99 -14.87
CA THR A 64 -2.44 -4.20 -15.18
C THR A 64 -1.23 -4.87 -14.56
N GLU A 65 -0.25 -5.23 -15.38
CA GLU A 65 1.02 -5.78 -14.92
C GLU A 65 1.87 -4.65 -14.33
N LEU A 66 2.48 -4.92 -13.16
CA LEU A 66 3.31 -3.94 -12.48
C LEU A 66 4.77 -4.20 -12.83
N ASP A 67 5.41 -3.23 -13.49
CA ASP A 67 6.86 -3.20 -13.66
C ASP A 67 7.52 -2.65 -12.39
N GLN A 68 8.73 -3.14 -12.08
CA GLN A 68 9.60 -2.58 -11.05
C GLN A 68 9.84 -1.08 -11.24
N ASN A 69 9.86 -0.60 -12.49
CA ASN A 69 9.99 0.82 -12.84
C ASN A 69 8.80 1.69 -12.38
N LEU A 70 7.72 1.08 -11.88
CA LEU A 70 6.57 1.79 -11.29
C LEU A 70 6.63 1.87 -9.76
N ILE A 71 7.62 1.23 -9.13
CA ILE A 71 7.74 1.18 -7.67
C ILE A 71 8.62 2.34 -7.20
N LEU A 72 8.01 3.30 -6.50
CA LEU A 72 8.64 4.55 -6.07
C LEU A 72 9.00 4.54 -4.57
N ASP A 73 10.07 5.25 -4.19
CA ASP A 73 10.49 5.39 -2.79
C ASP A 73 9.89 6.62 -2.10
N TYR A 74 8.88 6.38 -1.27
CA TYR A 74 8.23 7.41 -0.46
C TYR A 74 8.83 7.58 0.94
N LYS A 75 9.84 6.79 1.34
CA LYS A 75 10.39 6.83 2.72
C LYS A 75 10.91 8.21 3.09
N CYS A 76 11.55 8.88 2.13
CA CYS A 76 12.10 10.21 2.31
C CYS A 76 11.04 11.29 2.58
N LEU A 77 9.77 11.04 2.21
CA LEU A 77 8.63 11.95 2.41
C LEU A 77 7.95 11.80 3.78
N ILE A 78 8.39 10.85 4.59
CA ILE A 78 7.83 10.59 5.92
C ILE A 78 8.64 11.35 6.96
N LYS A 79 8.06 12.42 7.52
CA LYS A 79 8.63 13.13 8.68
C LYS A 79 8.72 12.14 9.87
N LYS A 80 9.91 11.93 10.45
CA LYS A 80 10.17 10.94 11.52
C LYS A 80 9.42 11.21 12.85
N LYS A 81 8.76 12.38 13.01
CA LYS A 81 8.02 12.76 14.22
C LYS A 81 6.73 13.50 13.85
N LEU A 82 5.69 12.74 13.56
CA LEU A 82 4.34 13.25 13.36
C LEU A 82 3.48 12.88 14.57
N ASN A 83 2.52 13.73 14.91
CA ASN A 83 1.48 13.37 15.86
C ASN A 83 0.48 12.43 15.18
N TRP A 84 0.41 11.18 15.66
CA TRP A 84 -0.57 10.19 15.22
C TRP A 84 -1.54 9.78 16.33
N ASP A 85 -1.37 10.31 17.55
CA ASP A 85 -2.06 9.82 18.73
C ASP A 85 -3.20 10.73 19.19
N TRP A 86 -3.10 12.03 18.96
CA TRP A 86 -3.99 13.04 19.56
C TRP A 86 -4.67 13.88 18.51
N ASN A 87 -5.98 14.02 18.60
CA ASN A 87 -6.73 14.93 17.74
C ASN A 87 -6.51 16.41 18.17
N SER A 88 -7.01 17.35 17.36
CA SER A 88 -6.93 18.79 17.63
C SER A 88 -7.66 19.21 18.91
N SER A 89 -8.55 18.38 19.45
CA SER A 89 -9.25 18.59 20.72
C SER A 89 -8.50 18.03 21.93
N GLY A 90 -7.29 17.46 21.75
CA GLY A 90 -6.50 16.86 22.83
C GLY A 90 -6.97 15.48 23.30
N LYS A 91 -7.87 14.82 22.55
CA LYS A 91 -8.35 13.46 22.84
C LYS A 91 -7.53 12.43 22.06
N LYS A 92 -7.21 11.32 22.72
CA LYS A 92 -6.51 10.18 22.10
C LYS A 92 -7.40 9.54 21.02
N MET A 93 -6.81 9.31 19.85
CA MET A 93 -7.50 8.74 18.70
C MET A 93 -7.51 7.21 18.72
N THR A 94 -8.60 6.61 18.23
CA THR A 94 -8.71 5.15 18.07
C THR A 94 -8.75 4.81 16.58
N TRP A 95 -7.59 4.60 15.98
CA TRP A 95 -7.44 4.34 14.53
C TRP A 95 -8.36 3.25 13.99
N THR A 96 -8.56 2.18 14.76
CA THR A 96 -9.39 1.04 14.35
C THR A 96 -10.88 1.34 14.22
N LYS A 97 -11.35 2.47 14.77
CA LYS A 97 -12.75 2.91 14.68
C LYS A 97 -12.97 3.97 13.62
N ILE A 98 -11.91 4.48 13.00
CA ILE A 98 -12.04 5.52 11.98
C ILE A 98 -12.68 4.91 10.74
N GLN A 99 -13.76 5.52 10.29
CA GLN A 99 -14.52 5.08 9.12
C GLN A 99 -14.20 5.92 7.88
N HIS A 100 -13.88 7.19 8.07
CA HIS A 100 -13.60 8.12 6.98
C HIS A 100 -12.34 8.90 7.29
N ILE A 101 -11.41 8.98 6.34
CA ILE A 101 -10.21 9.81 6.38
C ILE A 101 -10.18 10.67 5.13
N LYS A 102 -9.98 11.98 5.29
CA LYS A 102 -9.83 12.94 4.20
C LYS A 102 -8.58 13.78 4.42
N ILE A 103 -7.81 13.94 3.34
CA ILE A 103 -6.61 14.76 3.28
C ILE A 103 -6.79 15.74 2.12
N GLU A 104 -6.71 17.03 2.43
CA GLU A 104 -6.91 18.12 1.48
C GLU A 104 -5.56 18.76 1.09
N LYS A 105 -5.47 19.21 -0.17
CA LYS A 105 -4.24 19.83 -0.70
C LYS A 105 -3.93 21.17 -0.05
N GLU A 106 -4.96 21.89 0.39
CA GLU A 106 -4.85 23.21 1.03
C GLU A 106 -4.19 23.10 2.41
N ASN A 107 -4.37 21.97 3.09
CA ASN A 107 -3.92 21.76 4.46
C ASN A 107 -3.18 20.42 4.63
N PRO A 108 -1.97 20.26 4.06
CA PRO A 108 -1.27 18.97 4.00
C PRO A 108 -0.82 18.41 5.36
N ASP A 109 -0.75 19.23 6.40
CA ASP A 109 -0.44 18.77 7.77
C ASP A 109 -1.71 18.43 8.58
N LEU A 110 -2.92 18.62 8.03
CA LEU A 110 -4.19 18.26 8.66
C LEU A 110 -4.78 17.01 8.02
N ILE A 111 -5.18 16.06 8.86
CA ILE A 111 -6.03 14.93 8.46
C ILE A 111 -7.40 15.16 9.09
N TYR A 112 -8.44 15.12 8.27
CA TYR A 112 -9.82 15.08 8.72
C TYR A 112 -10.27 13.63 8.83
N PHE A 113 -10.97 13.29 9.90
CA PHE A 113 -11.48 11.94 10.09
C PHE A 113 -12.81 11.91 10.81
N GLN A 114 -13.57 10.83 10.61
CA GLN A 114 -14.86 10.59 11.25
C GLN A 114 -14.93 9.15 11.77
N TYR A 115 -15.64 8.97 12.87
CA TYR A 115 -15.90 7.65 13.46
C TYR A 115 -17.19 7.02 12.98
N ASP A 116 -18.09 7.78 12.35
CA ASP A 116 -19.41 7.35 11.92
C ASP A 116 -19.79 8.18 10.68
N PHE A 117 -20.32 7.52 9.65
CA PHE A 117 -20.83 8.19 8.44
C PHE A 117 -22.14 8.95 8.68
N LEU A 118 -22.92 8.58 9.70
CA LEU A 118 -24.22 9.18 10.00
C LEU A 118 -24.10 10.51 10.76
N ASN A 119 -22.97 10.72 11.43
CA ASN A 119 -22.72 11.90 12.23
C ASN A 119 -21.78 12.86 11.49
N ASP A 120 -22.22 14.10 11.25
CA ASP A 120 -21.42 15.16 10.60
C ASP A 120 -20.24 15.68 11.48
N GLN A 121 -19.89 14.97 12.55
CA GLN A 121 -18.76 15.34 13.40
C GLN A 121 -17.43 15.04 12.72
N HIS A 122 -16.87 16.08 12.10
CA HIS A 122 -15.52 16.04 11.54
C HIS A 122 -14.51 16.36 12.63
N LEU A 123 -13.68 15.38 12.97
CA LEU A 123 -12.51 15.59 13.81
C LEU A 123 -11.29 15.83 12.92
N SER A 124 -10.29 16.50 13.46
CA SER A 124 -9.02 16.70 12.76
C SER A 124 -7.84 16.31 13.63
N ILE A 125 -6.75 15.91 13.00
CA ILE A 125 -5.45 15.77 13.63
C ILE A 125 -4.45 16.62 12.87
N ASN A 126 -3.70 17.44 13.61
CA ASN A 126 -2.57 18.18 13.07
C ASN A 126 -1.29 17.39 13.31
N LEU A 127 -0.66 16.98 12.21
CA LEU A 127 0.53 16.17 12.19
C LEU A 127 1.80 16.94 12.58
N ALA A 128 1.81 18.26 12.38
CA ALA A 128 2.97 19.11 12.67
C ALA A 128 3.15 19.41 14.16
N ILE A 129 2.11 19.18 14.98
CA ILE A 129 2.19 19.36 16.42
C ILE A 129 3.09 18.27 17.01
N LYS A 130 4.19 18.66 17.65
CA LYS A 130 5.07 17.70 18.32
C LYS A 130 4.35 17.13 19.56
N PRO A 131 4.37 15.82 19.80
CA PRO A 131 3.82 15.26 21.02
C PRO A 131 4.53 15.89 22.24
N THR A 132 3.75 16.34 23.21
CA THR A 132 4.20 17.01 24.44
C THR A 132 4.87 16.06 25.45
N SER A 133 5.52 15.00 24.98
CA SER A 133 6.20 14.02 25.84
C SER A 133 7.67 14.38 26.02
N ARG A 134 8.07 14.38 27.30
CA ARG A 134 9.42 14.69 27.81
C ARG A 134 10.51 14.06 26.93
N ILE A 135 11.44 14.90 26.51
CA ILE A 135 12.66 14.52 25.80
C ILE A 135 13.51 13.64 26.72
N THR A 136 13.34 12.31 26.67
CA THR A 136 14.44 11.41 27.02
C THR A 136 15.39 11.36 25.84
N ARG A 137 16.47 12.12 25.97
CA ARG A 137 17.51 12.35 24.98
C ARG A 137 18.31 11.07 24.74
N THR A 138 17.81 10.17 23.90
CA THR A 138 18.65 9.10 23.33
C THR A 138 19.35 9.64 22.08
N LYS A 139 20.69 9.54 22.07
CA LYS A 139 21.61 10.08 21.04
C LYS A 139 21.44 9.48 19.63
N ARG A 140 20.41 8.67 19.38
CA ARG A 140 20.14 7.98 18.09
C ARG A 140 19.19 8.74 17.16
N ALA A 141 18.76 9.94 17.55
CA ALA A 141 17.79 10.75 16.80
C ALA A 141 18.43 11.81 15.88
N GLN A 142 19.76 11.84 15.79
CA GLN A 142 20.49 12.69 14.83
C GLN A 142 20.74 11.86 13.57
N GLU A 143 20.67 12.52 12.41
CA GLU A 143 20.62 11.93 11.06
C GLU A 143 19.21 11.47 10.61
N ALA A 144 18.31 12.45 10.51
CA ALA A 144 17.28 12.40 9.49
C ALA A 144 17.86 13.10 8.25
N VAL A 145 18.14 12.34 7.20
CA VAL A 145 18.23 12.91 5.85
C VAL A 145 16.82 13.41 5.53
N GLN A 146 16.62 14.72 5.57
CA GLN A 146 15.47 15.33 4.92
C GLN A 146 15.76 15.33 3.42
N CYS A 147 14.95 14.63 2.63
CA CYS A 147 14.86 14.93 1.21
C CYS A 147 13.68 15.88 1.05
N GLU A 148 13.95 17.13 0.72
CA GLU A 148 12.93 18.07 0.29
C GLU A 148 12.70 17.80 -1.20
N LEU A 149 11.58 17.17 -1.54
CA LEU A 149 11.12 17.16 -2.94
C LEU A 149 10.51 18.53 -3.22
N ASN A 150 11.11 19.26 -4.16
CA ASN A 150 10.55 20.51 -4.65
C ASN A 150 9.38 20.26 -5.61
N GLU A 151 8.54 21.28 -5.84
CA GLU A 151 7.48 21.23 -6.85
C GLU A 151 8.07 20.82 -8.22
N GLY A 152 7.49 19.79 -8.84
CA GLY A 152 7.90 19.28 -10.15
C GLY A 152 9.01 18.22 -10.16
N GLN A 153 9.55 17.83 -9.00
CA GLN A 153 10.58 16.79 -8.91
C GLN A 153 9.95 15.38 -8.83
N SER A 154 10.41 14.45 -9.68
CA SER A 154 9.92 13.07 -9.69
C SER A 154 10.41 12.29 -8.47
N ILE A 155 9.54 11.48 -7.87
CA ILE A 155 9.90 10.57 -6.77
C ILE A 155 10.89 9.52 -7.34
N PRO A 156 12.01 9.23 -6.65
CA PRO A 156 12.96 8.24 -7.13
C PRO A 156 12.36 6.83 -7.13
N LEU A 157 12.90 5.96 -7.97
CA LEU A 157 12.58 4.53 -7.94
C LEU A 157 13.05 3.91 -6.63
N LEU A 158 12.28 2.95 -6.11
CA LEU A 158 12.65 2.18 -4.92
C LEU A 158 13.78 1.19 -5.21
N TYR A 159 13.84 0.69 -6.44
CA TYR A 159 14.79 -0.33 -6.85
C TYR A 159 15.53 0.15 -8.10
N ASN A 160 16.86 0.13 -8.03
CA ASN A 160 17.74 0.59 -9.12
C ASN A 160 18.20 -0.56 -10.03
N GLU A 161 17.96 -1.80 -9.63
CA GLU A 161 18.35 -3.01 -10.33
C GLU A 161 17.33 -4.12 -10.08
N VAL A 162 17.31 -5.15 -10.94
CA VAL A 162 16.39 -6.28 -10.81
C VAL A 162 16.56 -6.94 -9.44
N LEU A 163 15.43 -7.16 -8.76
CA LEU A 163 15.45 -7.80 -7.45
C LEU A 163 16.08 -9.19 -7.51
N PRO A 164 17.18 -9.44 -6.76
CA PRO A 164 17.81 -10.75 -6.76
C PRO A 164 16.91 -11.77 -6.06
N ILE A 165 16.91 -13.00 -6.58
CA ILE A 165 16.33 -14.14 -5.88
C ILE A 165 17.34 -14.71 -4.89
N SER A 166 16.84 -15.22 -3.76
CA SER A 166 17.71 -15.86 -2.78
C SER A 166 18.32 -17.15 -3.36
N THR A 167 19.52 -17.51 -2.88
CA THR A 167 20.21 -18.75 -3.31
C THR A 167 19.37 -20.00 -3.02
N ALA A 168 18.62 -20.00 -1.92
CA ALA A 168 17.69 -21.08 -1.58
C ALA A 168 16.55 -21.19 -2.60
N LYS A 169 15.92 -20.07 -2.95
CA LYS A 169 14.83 -20.03 -3.94
C LYS A 169 15.33 -20.45 -5.33
N TYR A 170 16.51 -19.99 -5.74
CA TYR A 170 17.12 -20.40 -7.00
C TYR A 170 17.35 -21.91 -7.07
N LYS A 171 17.96 -22.50 -6.03
CA LYS A 171 18.20 -23.95 -5.97
C LYS A 171 16.89 -24.75 -6.06
N ASP A 172 15.85 -24.29 -5.37
CA ASP A 172 14.53 -24.92 -5.40
C ASP A 172 13.90 -24.87 -6.80
N LEU A 173 13.92 -23.70 -7.46
CA LEU A 173 13.44 -23.55 -8.83
C LEU A 173 14.20 -24.45 -9.81
N VAL A 174 15.52 -24.51 -9.72
CA VAL A 174 16.34 -25.41 -10.54
C VAL A 174 15.98 -26.87 -10.30
N SER A 175 15.77 -27.27 -9.05
CA SER A 175 15.32 -28.63 -8.69
C SER A 175 13.97 -28.95 -9.34
N LEU A 176 13.02 -28.02 -9.33
CA LEU A 176 11.69 -28.18 -9.96
C LEU A 176 11.78 -28.31 -11.49
N CYS A 177 12.71 -27.60 -12.12
CA CYS A 177 12.99 -27.75 -13.55
C CYS A 177 13.63 -29.12 -13.84
N GLN A 178 14.63 -29.54 -13.04
CA GLN A 178 15.33 -30.82 -13.21
C GLN A 178 14.42 -32.04 -13.03
N CYS A 179 13.52 -32.00 -12.06
CA CYS A 179 12.55 -33.09 -11.83
C CYS A 179 11.34 -33.04 -12.78
N LYS A 180 11.32 -32.11 -13.75
CA LYS A 180 10.23 -31.89 -14.71
C LYS A 180 8.87 -31.59 -14.06
N ALA A 181 8.87 -31.11 -12.82
CA ALA A 181 7.67 -30.56 -12.21
C ALA A 181 7.25 -29.26 -12.91
N ILE A 182 8.22 -28.50 -13.42
CA ILE A 182 8.01 -27.40 -14.37
C ILE A 182 8.40 -27.92 -15.76
N PRO A 183 7.50 -27.90 -16.76
CA PRO A 183 7.80 -28.33 -18.11
C PRO A 183 8.89 -27.49 -18.79
N ASP A 184 9.68 -28.13 -19.68
CA ASP A 184 10.83 -27.53 -20.36
C ASP A 184 10.51 -26.25 -21.15
N ILE A 185 9.28 -26.11 -21.65
CA ILE A 185 8.79 -24.90 -22.33
C ILE A 185 8.81 -23.64 -21.44
N TYR A 186 8.88 -23.82 -20.11
CA TYR A 186 8.90 -22.73 -19.14
C TYR A 186 10.28 -22.53 -18.50
N HIS A 187 11.33 -23.19 -19.00
CA HIS A 187 12.68 -23.07 -18.44
C HIS A 187 13.43 -21.82 -18.94
N PHE A 188 12.77 -20.93 -19.69
CA PHE A 188 13.30 -19.63 -20.05
C PHE A 188 13.29 -18.70 -18.82
N ILE A 189 14.31 -18.84 -17.98
CA ILE A 189 14.65 -17.92 -16.89
C ILE A 189 16.09 -17.48 -17.07
#